data_AF-A0A074V9E2-F1
#
_entry.id   AF-A0A074V9E2-F1
#
_cell.length_a   1.000
_cell.length_b   1.000
_cell.length_c   1.000
_cell.angle_alpha   90.00
_cell.angle_beta   90.00
_cell.angle_gamma   90.00
#
_symmetry.space_group_name_H-M   'P 1'
#
loop_
_entity.id
_entity.type
_entity.pdbx_description
1 polymer ?
#
loop_
_entity_poly.entity_id
_entity_poly.type
_entity_poly.pdbx_seq_one_letter_code
_entity_poly.pdbx_strand_id
1 'polypeptide(L)'
;MVRRQTDNGWQEVPLSQIQKGDILQTNAGNRIAADGIVHSGEAWCDESYLTGESKPLLKQAGDKVLAGALLSNGRITYQAQTLGSQTLLGDMMQALAQAQGSKAPIARLADKVSMVFVPAVVAIAILTFILNWWFGGDFNEAVTRGVAVLVIACPCALGLATPAAMMVGMGRSARYGVWFKDAASLERTSQVNTVVLDKTGTCQTPVPHWRAE
;
A
#
# COMPACT_ATOMS: atom_id res chain seq x y z
N MET A 1 4.43 -23.45 13.09
CA MET A 1 3.91 -24.23 14.22
C MET A 1 4.21 -23.47 15.49
N VAL A 2 3.35 -23.55 16.51
CA VAL A 2 3.52 -22.87 17.81
C VAL A 2 3.24 -23.88 18.91
N ARG A 3 4.01 -23.83 20.00
CA ARG A 3 3.80 -24.71 21.15
C ARG A 3 2.74 -24.10 22.06
N ARG A 4 1.60 -24.76 22.19
CA ARG A 4 0.50 -24.40 23.09
C ARG A 4 0.47 -25.33 24.30
N GLN A 5 0.18 -24.79 25.47
CA GLN A 5 -0.06 -25.57 26.68
C GLN A 5 -1.48 -26.16 26.66
N THR A 6 -1.60 -27.46 26.86
CA THR A 6 -2.85 -28.20 27.03
C THR A 6 -2.79 -29.00 28.34
N ASP A 7 -3.90 -29.60 28.75
CA ASP A 7 -3.97 -30.45 29.95
C ASP A 7 -2.99 -31.64 29.90
N ASN A 8 -2.61 -32.07 28.68
CA ASN A 8 -1.66 -33.16 28.44
C ASN A 8 -0.21 -32.66 28.21
N GLY A 9 0.09 -31.39 28.48
CA GLY A 9 1.42 -30.79 28.32
C GLY A 9 1.54 -29.89 27.09
N TRP A 10 2.73 -29.83 26.48
CA TRP A 10 3.00 -28.94 25.35
C TRP A 10 2.72 -29.62 24.01
N GLN A 11 1.83 -29.05 23.21
CA GLN A 11 1.50 -29.55 21.88
C GLN A 11 1.84 -28.51 20.80
N GLU A 12 2.43 -28.96 19.69
CA GLU A 12 2.60 -28.10 18.52
C GLU A 12 1.30 -28.02 17.71
N VAL A 13 0.81 -26.80 17.53
CA VAL A 13 -0.38 -26.49 16.73
C VAL A 13 -0.04 -25.48 15.64
N PRO A 14 -0.74 -25.52 14.49
CA PRO A 14 -0.65 -24.46 13.50
C PRO A 14 -1.21 -23.14 14.06
N LEU A 15 -0.72 -22.02 13.51
CA LEU A 15 -1.10 -20.66 13.97
C LEU A 15 -2.62 -20.44 13.92
N SER A 16 -3.31 -21.05 12.96
CA SER A 16 -4.76 -20.95 12.75
C SER A 16 -5.59 -21.62 13.84
N GLN A 17 -5.00 -22.48 14.67
CA GLN A 17 -5.71 -23.19 15.75
C GLN A 17 -5.52 -22.54 17.13
N ILE A 18 -4.76 -21.44 17.20
CA ILE A 18 -4.55 -20.69 18.44
C ILE A 18 -5.82 -19.90 18.75
N GLN A 19 -6.22 -19.93 20.01
CA GLN A 19 -7.36 -19.18 20.53
C GLN A 19 -6.91 -18.12 21.55
N LYS A 20 -7.75 -17.10 21.71
CA LYS A 20 -7.53 -16.07 22.72
C LYS A 20 -7.58 -16.71 24.10
N GLY A 21 -6.59 -16.41 24.93
CA GLY A 21 -6.41 -17.00 26.25
C GLY A 21 -5.45 -18.18 26.28
N ASP A 22 -5.05 -18.74 25.13
CA ASP A 22 -4.08 -19.84 25.07
C ASP A 22 -2.72 -19.41 25.63
N ILE A 23 -2.08 -20.30 26.39
CA ILE A 23 -0.69 -20.11 26.84
C ILE A 23 0.24 -20.71 25.80
N LEU A 24 1.10 -19.87 25.24
CA LEU A 24 2.03 -20.20 24.17
C LEU A 24 3.46 -20.13 24.67
N GLN A 25 4.33 -20.99 24.15
CA GLN A 25 5.76 -20.97 24.43
C GLN A 25 6.54 -20.51 23.19
N THR A 26 7.47 -19.58 23.39
CA THR A 26 8.40 -19.12 22.36
C THR A 26 9.83 -19.13 22.92
N ASN A 27 10.74 -19.66 22.11
CA ASN A 27 12.16 -19.76 22.41
C ASN A 27 12.96 -18.78 21.55
N ALA A 28 14.19 -18.48 21.97
CA ALA A 28 15.18 -17.76 21.15
C ALA A 28 15.23 -18.29 19.70
N GLY A 29 15.30 -17.36 18.75
CA GLY A 29 15.28 -17.63 17.30
C GLY A 29 13.89 -17.73 16.69
N ASN A 30 12.81 -17.78 17.49
CA ASN A 30 11.44 -17.84 16.99
C ASN A 30 10.72 -16.50 17.13
N ARG A 31 9.72 -16.29 16.26
CA ARG A 31 8.83 -15.14 16.34
C ARG A 31 7.64 -15.41 17.25
N ILE A 32 7.17 -14.34 17.88
CA ILE A 32 5.96 -14.35 18.69
C ILE A 32 4.74 -14.49 17.77
N ALA A 33 3.82 -15.36 18.12
CA ALA A 33 2.71 -15.78 17.25
C ALA A 33 1.51 -14.83 17.30
N ALA A 34 1.32 -14.17 18.45
CA ALA A 34 0.13 -13.40 18.78
C ALA A 34 0.49 -12.27 19.75
N ASP A 35 -0.28 -11.19 19.74
CA ASP A 35 -0.13 -10.16 20.77
C ASP A 35 -0.61 -10.73 22.11
N GLY A 36 0.11 -10.45 23.18
CA GLY A 36 -0.17 -11.08 24.46
C GLY A 36 0.57 -10.46 25.65
N ILE A 37 0.43 -11.13 26.80
CA ILE A 37 1.13 -10.78 28.04
C ILE A 37 2.00 -11.95 28.46
N VAL A 38 3.27 -11.69 28.81
CA VAL A 38 4.18 -12.70 29.34
C VAL A 38 3.63 -13.25 30.65
N HIS A 39 3.44 -14.57 30.69
CA HIS A 39 2.98 -15.28 31.86
C HIS A 39 4.17 -15.69 32.74
N SER A 40 5.23 -16.24 32.14
CA SER A 40 6.46 -16.60 32.86
C SER A 40 7.68 -16.67 31.94
N GLY A 41 8.87 -16.50 32.53
CA GLY A 41 10.15 -16.49 31.84
C GLY A 41 10.69 -15.07 31.60
N GLU A 42 11.87 -15.01 31.01
CA GLU A 42 12.56 -13.78 30.65
C GLU A 42 13.22 -13.96 29.28
N ALA A 43 13.08 -12.96 28.42
CA ALA A 43 13.73 -12.95 27.12
C ALA A 43 13.98 -11.54 26.60
N TRP A 44 14.99 -11.42 25.75
CA TRP A 44 15.22 -10.23 24.94
C TRP A 44 14.44 -10.36 23.63
N CYS A 45 13.66 -9.34 23.29
CA CYS A 45 12.82 -9.32 22.11
C CYS A 45 13.20 -8.15 21.20
N ASP A 46 13.45 -8.46 19.93
CA ASP A 46 13.64 -7.47 18.87
C ASP A 46 12.28 -7.11 18.26
N GLU A 47 11.86 -5.88 18.56
CA GLU A 47 10.63 -5.24 18.08
C GLU A 47 10.94 -4.11 17.07
N SER A 48 12.16 -4.05 16.51
CA SER A 48 12.62 -2.96 15.65
C SER A 48 11.75 -2.72 14.43
N TYR A 49 11.27 -3.79 13.79
CA TYR A 49 10.38 -3.69 12.62
C TYR A 49 8.96 -3.17 12.94
N LEU A 50 8.55 -3.18 14.21
CA LEU A 50 7.22 -2.72 14.65
C LEU A 50 7.28 -1.36 15.33
N THR A 51 8.32 -1.10 16.11
CA THR A 51 8.46 0.09 16.96
C THR A 51 9.47 1.11 16.43
N GLY A 52 10.38 0.71 15.54
CA GLY A 52 11.50 1.53 15.07
C GLY A 52 12.68 1.60 16.04
N GLU A 53 12.58 1.01 17.23
CA GLU A 53 13.65 0.98 18.22
C GLU A 53 14.65 -0.14 17.92
N SER A 54 15.93 0.22 17.70
CA SER A 54 16.96 -0.75 17.28
C SER A 54 17.46 -1.66 18.40
N LYS A 55 17.20 -1.32 19.67
CA LYS A 55 17.69 -2.10 20.82
C LYS A 55 16.65 -3.15 21.20
N PRO A 56 17.04 -4.43 21.36
CA PRO A 56 16.14 -5.44 21.91
C PRO A 56 15.63 -5.01 23.30
N LEU A 57 14.35 -5.24 23.54
CA LEU A 57 13.70 -4.94 24.80
C LEU A 57 13.66 -6.19 25.67
N LEU A 58 14.00 -6.04 26.95
CA LEU A 58 13.83 -7.11 27.92
C LEU A 58 12.33 -7.28 28.22
N LYS A 59 11.85 -8.53 28.18
CA LYS A 59 10.47 -8.89 28.49
C LYS A 59 10.45 -9.86 29.66
N GLN A 60 9.70 -9.52 30.69
CA GLN A 60 9.49 -10.29 31.91
C GLN A 60 8.00 -10.54 32.14
N ALA A 61 7.67 -11.36 33.14
CA ALA A 61 6.28 -11.65 33.49
C ALA A 61 5.47 -10.36 33.73
N GLY A 62 4.32 -10.24 33.07
CA GLY A 62 3.47 -9.04 33.08
C GLY A 62 3.69 -8.09 31.90
N ASP A 63 4.80 -8.20 31.16
CA ASP A 63 5.05 -7.35 30.00
C ASP A 63 4.23 -7.75 28.78
N LYS A 64 3.96 -6.77 27.91
CA LYS A 64 3.31 -7.00 26.62
C LYS A 64 4.31 -7.51 25.60
N VAL A 65 3.85 -8.46 24.78
CA VAL A 65 4.57 -8.98 23.63
C VAL A 65 3.77 -8.78 22.35
N LEU A 66 4.49 -8.52 21.26
CA LEU A 66 3.92 -8.20 19.96
C LEU A 66 4.07 -9.35 18.96
N ALA A 67 3.01 -9.63 18.21
CA ALA A 67 3.01 -10.60 17.13
C ALA A 67 4.05 -10.22 16.07
N GLY A 68 4.86 -11.20 15.67
CA GLY A 68 5.94 -11.01 14.69
C GLY A 68 7.27 -10.54 15.28
N ALA A 69 7.31 -10.09 16.54
CA ALA A 69 8.56 -9.76 17.23
C ALA A 69 9.46 -10.99 17.36
N LEU A 70 10.77 -10.81 17.23
CA LEU A 70 11.74 -11.90 17.26
C LEU A 70 12.31 -12.06 18.66
N LEU A 71 12.24 -13.26 19.23
CA LEU A 71 12.94 -13.55 20.48
C LEU A 71 14.43 -13.75 20.19
N SER A 72 15.28 -12.86 20.68
CA SER A 72 16.73 -12.89 20.46
C SER A 72 17.42 -13.86 21.42
N ASN A 73 17.04 -13.85 22.69
CA ASN A 73 17.63 -14.71 23.72
C ASN A 73 16.63 -15.01 24.83
N GLY A 74 16.69 -16.21 25.41
CA GLY A 74 15.80 -16.67 26.47
C GLY A 74 14.60 -17.48 25.98
N ARG A 75 13.66 -17.71 26.90
CA ARG A 75 12.42 -18.43 26.66
C ARG A 75 11.31 -17.82 27.50
N ILE A 76 10.18 -17.54 26.87
CA ILE A 76 8.99 -17.03 27.54
C ILE A 76 7.79 -17.93 27.27
N THR A 77 6.86 -17.90 28.21
CA THR A 77 5.49 -18.31 28.02
C THR A 77 4.61 -17.08 28.12
N TYR A 78 3.63 -16.94 27.24
CA TYR A 78 2.76 -15.77 27.19
C TYR A 78 1.33 -16.19 26.87
N GLN A 79 0.38 -15.41 27.36
CA GLN A 79 -1.04 -15.62 27.10
C GLN A 79 -1.46 -14.79 25.88
N ALA A 80 -2.02 -15.45 24.86
CA ALA A 80 -2.50 -14.78 23.66
C ALA A 80 -3.72 -13.89 23.98
N GLN A 81 -3.64 -12.59 23.72
CA GLN A 81 -4.74 -11.65 23.89
C GLN A 81 -5.43 -11.31 22.58
N THR A 82 -4.66 -11.16 21.51
CA THR A 82 -5.17 -10.73 20.22
C THR A 82 -4.52 -11.53 19.11
N LEU A 83 -5.31 -11.89 18.08
CA LEU A 83 -4.93 -12.85 17.06
C LEU A 83 -5.23 -12.33 15.65
N GLY A 84 -4.44 -12.78 14.68
CA GLY A 84 -4.66 -12.52 13.27
C GLY A 84 -4.73 -11.03 12.95
N SER A 85 -5.79 -10.63 12.24
CA SER A 85 -5.98 -9.24 11.78
C SER A 85 -6.18 -8.23 12.90
N GLN A 86 -6.53 -8.68 14.11
CA GLN A 86 -6.72 -7.78 15.26
C GLN A 86 -5.40 -7.46 15.98
N THR A 87 -4.30 -8.14 15.62
CA THR A 87 -2.98 -7.82 16.17
C THR A 87 -2.49 -6.48 15.63
N LEU A 88 -1.54 -5.85 16.33
CA LEU A 88 -0.93 -4.60 15.85
C LEU A 88 -0.31 -4.77 14.45
N LEU A 89 0.33 -5.91 14.17
CA LEU A 89 0.83 -6.23 12.83
C LEU A 89 -0.31 -6.40 11.81
N GLY A 90 -1.41 -7.03 12.21
CA GLY A 90 -2.61 -7.18 11.39
C GLY A 90 -3.24 -5.84 11.00
N ASP A 91 -3.41 -4.95 11.98
CA ASP A 91 -3.90 -3.58 11.78
C ASP A 91 -2.99 -2.79 10.83
N MET A 92 -1.66 -2.90 11.00
CA MET A 92 -0.68 -2.28 10.10
C MET A 92 -0.81 -2.79 8.66
N MET A 93 -0.95 -4.11 8.47
CA MET A 93 -1.13 -4.70 7.15
C MET A 93 -2.44 -4.24 6.51
N GLN A 94 -3.52 -4.11 7.29
CA GLN A 94 -4.80 -3.65 6.80
C GLN A 94 -4.77 -2.16 6.43
N ALA A 95 -4.12 -1.32 7.24
CA ALA A 95 -3.89 0.09 6.93
C ALA A 95 -3.05 0.25 5.66
N LEU A 96 -2.00 -0.57 5.48
CA LEU A 96 -1.18 -0.58 4.27
C LEU A 96 -2.00 -0.99 3.04
N ALA A 97 -2.82 -2.03 3.15
CA ALA A 97 -3.70 -2.48 2.07
C ALA A 97 -4.71 -1.40 1.66
N GLN A 98 -5.30 -0.69 2.64
CA GLN A 98 -6.19 0.44 2.38
C GLN A 98 -5.46 1.60 1.69
N ALA A 99 -4.22 1.89 2.09
CA ALA A 99 -3.42 2.96 1.49
C ALA A 99 -3.00 2.66 0.04
N GLN A 100 -2.69 1.39 -0.28
CA GLN A 100 -2.31 0.95 -1.63
C GLN A 100 -3.52 0.84 -2.59
N GLY A 101 -4.74 0.76 -2.07
CA GLY A 101 -5.98 0.61 -2.83
C GLY A 101 -6.54 1.92 -3.38
N SER A 102 -5.85 2.60 -4.31
CA SER A 102 -6.48 3.72 -5.04
C SER A 102 -5.86 3.98 -6.42
N LYS A 103 -6.73 4.10 -7.43
CA LYS A 103 -6.36 4.43 -8.82
C LYS A 103 -5.54 5.72 -8.89
N ALA A 104 -4.59 5.78 -9.83
CA ALA A 104 -3.83 6.98 -10.15
C ALA A 104 -4.78 8.17 -10.48
N PRO A 105 -4.60 9.35 -9.87
CA PRO A 105 -5.47 10.51 -10.08
C PRO A 105 -5.52 11.00 -11.54
N ILE A 106 -4.45 10.93 -12.33
CA ILE A 106 -4.42 11.49 -13.70
C ILE A 106 -5.23 10.67 -14.70
N ALA A 107 -5.42 9.37 -14.45
CA ALA A 107 -6.35 8.56 -15.25
C ALA A 107 -7.77 9.14 -15.19
N ARG A 108 -8.14 9.77 -14.06
CA ARG A 108 -9.44 10.43 -13.89
C ARG A 108 -9.54 11.75 -14.68
N LEU A 109 -8.44 12.42 -14.99
CA LEU A 109 -8.46 13.65 -15.80
C LEU A 109 -8.83 13.34 -17.24
N ALA A 110 -8.24 12.30 -17.84
CA ALA A 110 -8.60 11.85 -19.19
C ALA A 110 -10.08 11.40 -19.24
N ASP A 111 -10.54 10.67 -18.22
CA ASP A 111 -11.94 10.25 -18.10
C ASP A 111 -12.89 11.45 -17.96
N LYS A 112 -12.52 12.46 -17.17
CA LYS A 112 -13.33 13.67 -16.94
C LYS A 112 -13.42 14.55 -18.18
N VAL A 113 -12.32 14.69 -18.92
CA VAL A 113 -12.30 15.40 -20.21
C VAL A 113 -13.19 14.66 -21.21
N SER A 114 -13.06 13.33 -21.30
CA SER A 114 -13.87 12.50 -22.21
C SER A 114 -15.36 12.57 -21.89
N MET A 115 -15.72 12.65 -20.60
CA MET A 115 -17.11 12.78 -20.14
C MET A 115 -17.80 14.04 -20.65
N VAL A 116 -17.07 15.13 -20.88
CA VAL A 116 -17.62 16.38 -21.43
C VAL A 116 -17.42 16.46 -22.94
N PHE A 117 -16.25 16.02 -23.43
CA PHE A 117 -15.87 16.11 -24.83
C PHE A 117 -16.74 15.25 -25.75
N VAL A 118 -17.00 13.99 -25.36
CA VAL A 118 -17.76 13.05 -26.20
C VAL A 118 -19.20 13.54 -26.42
N PRO A 119 -19.99 13.92 -25.38
CA PRO A 119 -21.33 14.46 -25.59
C PRO A 119 -21.35 15.74 -26.43
N ALA A 120 -20.36 16.63 -26.24
CA ALA A 120 -20.26 17.87 -27.01
C ALA A 120 -20.05 17.61 -28.50
N VAL A 121 -19.12 16.72 -28.84
CA VAL A 121 -18.83 16.33 -30.24
C VAL A 121 -20.04 15.66 -30.89
N VAL A 122 -20.73 14.77 -30.16
CA VAL A 122 -21.95 14.12 -30.66
C VAL A 122 -23.06 15.15 -30.89
N ALA A 123 -23.24 16.12 -29.98
CA ALA A 123 -24.21 17.19 -30.16
C ALA A 123 -23.90 18.04 -31.41
N ILE A 124 -22.63 18.40 -31.62
CA ILE A 124 -22.18 19.14 -32.81
C ILE A 124 -22.39 18.33 -34.09
N ALA A 125 -22.12 17.01 -34.08
CA ALA A 125 -22.34 16.14 -35.22
C ALA A 125 -23.83 16.04 -35.59
N ILE A 126 -24.71 15.88 -34.60
CA ILE A 126 -26.17 15.87 -34.79
C ILE A 126 -26.65 17.22 -35.33
N LEU A 127 -26.17 18.33 -34.76
CA LEU A 127 -26.53 19.67 -35.19
C LEU A 127 -26.07 19.95 -36.64
N THR A 128 -24.87 19.50 -36.99
CA THR A 128 -24.33 19.56 -38.36
C THR A 128 -25.21 18.77 -39.33
N PHE A 129 -25.63 17.57 -38.95
CA PHE A 129 -26.55 16.76 -39.75
C PHE A 129 -27.90 17.47 -39.97
N ILE A 130 -28.55 17.95 -38.90
CA ILE A 130 -29.87 18.60 -38.96
C ILE A 130 -29.84 19.86 -39.83
N LEU A 131 -28.83 20.72 -39.65
CA LEU A 131 -28.72 21.96 -40.42
C LEU A 131 -28.50 21.67 -41.91
N ASN A 132 -27.64 20.71 -42.25
CA ASN A 132 -27.38 20.37 -43.65
C ASN A 132 -28.59 19.71 -44.33
N TRP A 133 -29.33 18.87 -43.59
CA TRP A 133 -30.59 18.31 -44.07
C TRP A 133 -31.63 19.40 -44.36
N TRP A 134 -31.76 20.39 -43.48
CA TRP A 134 -32.73 21.47 -43.63
C TRP A 134 -32.41 22.40 -44.81
N PHE A 135 -31.14 22.78 -45.00
CA PHE A 135 -30.74 23.72 -46.04
C PHE A 135 -30.46 23.09 -47.42
N GLY A 136 -29.92 21.87 -47.46
CA GLY A 136 -29.45 21.22 -48.70
C GLY A 136 -30.33 20.10 -49.24
N GLY A 137 -31.20 19.49 -48.41
CA GLY A 137 -32.16 18.47 -48.82
C GLY A 137 -31.59 17.07 -49.16
N ASP A 138 -30.27 16.91 -49.34
CA ASP A 138 -29.65 15.61 -49.60
C ASP A 138 -29.23 14.89 -48.30
N PHE A 139 -29.81 13.70 -48.08
CA PHE A 139 -29.56 12.86 -46.91
C PHE A 139 -28.12 12.39 -46.86
N ASN A 140 -27.61 11.94 -48.01
CA ASN A 140 -26.30 11.31 -48.08
C ASN A 140 -25.21 12.33 -47.76
N GLU A 141 -25.37 13.56 -48.25
CA GLU A 141 -24.43 14.64 -47.98
C GLU A 141 -24.46 15.07 -46.50
N ALA A 142 -25.67 15.21 -45.91
CA ALA A 142 -25.82 15.56 -44.50
C ALA A 142 -25.21 14.51 -43.55
N VAL A 143 -25.43 13.21 -43.83
CA VAL A 143 -24.83 12.10 -43.06
C VAL A 143 -23.31 12.11 -43.20
N THR A 144 -22.79 12.29 -44.42
CA THR A 144 -21.35 12.32 -44.68
C THR A 144 -20.67 13.43 -43.88
N ARG A 145 -21.25 14.63 -43.85
CA ARG A 145 -20.73 15.77 -43.06
C ARG A 145 -20.77 15.51 -41.55
N GLY A 146 -21.84 14.91 -41.04
CA GLY A 146 -21.95 14.53 -39.62
C GLY A 146 -20.91 13.48 -39.20
N VAL A 147 -20.70 12.44 -40.02
CA VAL A 147 -19.68 11.43 -39.77
C VAL A 147 -18.27 12.02 -39.83
N ALA A 148 -18.00 12.93 -40.77
CA ALA A 148 -16.71 13.61 -40.86
C ALA A 148 -16.36 14.37 -39.57
N VAL A 149 -17.35 15.03 -38.94
CA VAL A 149 -17.17 15.70 -37.64
C VAL A 149 -16.82 14.70 -36.52
N LEU A 150 -17.44 13.53 -36.50
CA LEU A 150 -17.12 12.49 -35.52
C LEU A 150 -15.71 11.92 -35.72
N VAL A 151 -15.32 11.66 -36.97
CA VAL A 151 -14.03 11.07 -37.32
C VAL A 151 -12.88 12.03 -36.98
N ILE A 152 -13.01 13.30 -37.35
CA ILE A 152 -11.95 14.29 -37.10
C ILE A 152 -11.76 14.58 -35.60
N ALA A 153 -12.79 14.34 -34.80
CA ALA A 153 -12.78 14.57 -33.37
C ALA A 153 -12.15 13.43 -32.55
N CYS A 154 -11.69 12.31 -33.15
CA CYS A 154 -11.05 11.24 -32.36
C CYS A 154 -9.89 11.79 -31.52
N PRO A 155 -9.95 11.72 -30.17
CA PRO A 155 -8.86 12.18 -29.31
C PRO A 155 -7.79 11.10 -29.16
N CYS A 156 -7.41 10.46 -30.28
CA CYS A 156 -6.52 9.31 -30.34
C CYS A 156 -5.15 9.58 -29.65
N ALA A 157 -4.64 10.82 -29.72
CA ALA A 157 -3.39 11.24 -29.07
C ALA A 157 -3.51 11.43 -27.53
N LEU A 158 -4.71 11.78 -27.04
CA LEU A 158 -4.94 12.08 -25.62
C LEU A 158 -4.70 10.86 -24.73
N GLY A 159 -5.08 9.67 -25.22
CA GLY A 159 -4.92 8.40 -24.48
C GLY A 159 -3.47 7.94 -24.33
N LEU A 160 -2.57 8.38 -25.21
CA LEU A 160 -1.16 7.98 -25.21
C LEU A 160 -0.22 9.00 -24.56
N ALA A 161 -0.62 10.27 -24.49
CA ALA A 161 0.21 11.33 -23.94
C ALA A 161 0.62 11.06 -22.48
N THR A 162 -0.31 10.65 -21.64
CA THR A 162 -0.07 10.45 -20.20
C THR A 162 0.84 9.24 -19.92
N PRO A 163 0.61 8.03 -20.46
CA PRO A 163 1.53 6.90 -20.28
C PRO A 163 2.94 7.18 -20.79
N ALA A 164 3.07 7.87 -21.94
CA ALA A 164 4.36 8.21 -22.51
C ALA A 164 5.14 9.17 -21.59
N ALA A 165 4.49 10.22 -21.10
CA ALA A 165 5.11 11.17 -20.16
C ALA A 165 5.54 10.49 -18.85
N MET A 166 4.69 9.62 -18.29
CA MET A 166 5.01 8.88 -17.06
C MET A 166 6.18 7.91 -17.25
N MET A 167 6.21 7.18 -18.36
CA MET A 167 7.30 6.23 -18.66
C MET A 167 8.65 6.94 -18.78
N VAL A 168 8.69 8.07 -19.51
CA VAL A 168 9.90 8.89 -19.64
C VAL A 168 10.29 9.50 -18.28
N GLY A 169 9.31 9.97 -17.49
CA GLY A 169 9.52 10.50 -16.14
C GLY A 169 10.17 9.49 -15.21
N MET A 170 9.59 8.29 -15.10
CA MET A 170 10.14 7.19 -14.29
C MET A 170 11.55 6.79 -14.75
N GLY A 171 11.76 6.66 -16.06
CA GLY A 171 13.07 6.33 -16.63
C GLY A 171 14.12 7.40 -16.33
N ARG A 172 13.74 8.68 -16.33
CA ARG A 172 14.63 9.79 -15.97
C ARG A 172 14.93 9.78 -14.46
N SER A 173 13.93 9.59 -13.60
CA SER A 173 14.12 9.53 -12.14
C SER A 173 15.05 8.39 -11.72
N ALA A 174 14.96 7.23 -12.37
CA ALA A 174 15.84 6.09 -12.10
C ALA A 174 17.32 6.43 -12.33
N ARG A 175 17.64 7.29 -13.32
CA ARG A 175 19.02 7.76 -13.56
C ARG A 175 19.58 8.63 -12.43
N TYR A 176 18.71 9.19 -11.59
CA TYR A 176 19.09 9.96 -10.39
C TYR A 176 19.00 9.13 -9.11
N GLY A 177 18.86 7.80 -9.21
CA GLY A 177 18.77 6.91 -8.05
C GLY A 177 17.40 6.92 -7.35
N VAL A 178 16.37 7.52 -7.96
CA VAL A 178 15.01 7.55 -7.42
C VAL A 178 14.15 6.54 -8.18
N TRP A 179 13.75 5.47 -7.49
CA TRP A 179 12.95 4.40 -8.08
C TRP A 179 11.47 4.52 -7.72
N PHE A 180 10.63 4.74 -8.74
CA PHE A 180 9.18 4.71 -8.59
C PHE A 180 8.65 3.31 -8.93
N LYS A 181 7.89 2.71 -8.00
CA LYS A 181 7.31 1.37 -8.20
C LYS A 181 6.17 1.35 -9.22
N ASP A 182 5.47 2.48 -9.35
CA ASP A 182 4.31 2.64 -10.23
C ASP A 182 4.11 4.12 -10.62
N ALA A 183 3.34 4.36 -11.69
CA ALA A 183 3.09 5.71 -12.21
C ALA A 183 2.25 6.58 -11.26
N ALA A 184 1.40 5.99 -10.42
CA ALA A 184 0.59 6.74 -9.46
C ALA A 184 1.47 7.35 -8.36
N SER A 185 2.49 6.62 -7.92
CA SER A 185 3.49 7.10 -6.98
C SER A 185 4.26 8.30 -7.53
N LEU A 186 4.72 8.25 -8.79
CA LEU A 186 5.38 9.38 -9.46
C LEU A 186 4.47 10.62 -9.52
N GLU A 187 3.20 10.41 -9.88
CA GLU A 187 2.22 11.49 -9.95
C GLU A 187 1.97 12.13 -8.59
N ARG A 188 1.72 11.32 -7.55
CA ARG A 188 1.44 11.83 -6.19
C ARG A 188 2.61 12.61 -5.62
N THR A 189 3.84 12.19 -5.90
CA THR A 189 5.03 12.93 -5.47
C THR A 189 5.05 14.37 -5.98
N SER A 190 4.46 14.67 -7.15
CA SER A 190 4.35 16.05 -7.65
C SER A 190 3.43 16.95 -6.80
N GLN A 191 2.52 16.36 -6.02
CA GLN A 191 1.56 17.07 -5.17
C GLN A 191 1.99 17.10 -3.68
N VAL A 192 3.10 16.46 -3.34
CA VAL A 192 3.60 16.43 -1.96
C VAL A 192 4.09 17.81 -1.56
N ASN A 193 3.55 18.33 -0.45
CA ASN A 193 3.97 19.61 0.14
C ASN A 193 4.69 19.43 1.49
N THR A 194 4.60 18.23 2.08
CA THR A 194 5.09 17.91 3.42
C THR A 194 5.78 16.57 3.36
N VAL A 195 7.01 16.51 3.87
CA VAL A 195 7.79 15.26 3.97
C VAL A 195 8.02 14.96 5.45
N VAL A 196 7.48 13.83 5.91
CA VAL A 196 7.75 13.30 7.26
C VAL A 196 8.75 12.18 7.11
N LEU A 197 9.90 12.33 7.77
CA LEU A 197 10.99 11.37 7.69
C LEU A 197 11.02 10.52 8.95
N ASP A 198 11.21 9.22 8.78
CA ASP A 198 11.57 8.36 9.90
C ASP A 198 12.97 8.72 10.40
N LYS A 199 13.22 8.57 11.69
CA LYS A 199 14.51 8.93 12.27
C LYS A 199 15.54 7.83 12.03
N THR A 200 15.21 6.62 12.47
CA THR A 200 16.12 5.48 12.52
C THR A 200 16.25 4.88 11.11
N GLY A 201 17.48 4.81 10.59
CA GLY A 201 17.73 4.21 9.26
C GLY A 201 17.38 5.09 8.06
N THR A 202 16.72 6.24 8.26
CA THR A 202 16.49 7.26 7.20
C THR A 202 17.32 8.52 7.47
N CYS A 203 17.14 9.20 8.60
CA CYS A 203 17.94 10.38 8.96
C CYS A 203 19.26 10.06 9.68
N GLN A 204 19.39 8.84 10.20
CA GLN A 204 20.56 8.40 10.96
C GLN A 204 21.18 7.16 10.32
N THR A 205 22.52 7.12 10.29
CA THR A 205 23.22 5.89 9.94
C THR A 205 22.99 4.82 11.00
N PRO A 206 22.74 3.55 10.61
CA PRO A 206 22.46 2.47 11.55
C PRO A 206 23.67 2.09 12.43
N VAL A 207 24.85 2.62 12.12
CA VAL A 207 26.07 2.43 12.90
C VAL A 207 26.19 3.49 14.00
N PRO A 208 26.27 3.09 15.29
CA PRO A 208 26.53 4.01 16.38
C PRO A 208 27.94 4.58 16.24
N HIS A 209 28.04 5.92 16.19
CA HIS A 209 29.31 6.61 16.29
C HIS A 209 29.56 6.92 17.77
N TRP A 210 30.54 6.26 18.38
CA TRP A 210 31.01 6.66 19.69
C TRP A 210 31.88 7.90 19.52
N ARG A 211 31.38 9.07 19.92
CA ARG A 211 32.26 10.23 20.12
C ARG A 211 33.06 9.94 21.39
N ALA A 212 34.36 9.71 21.23
CA ALA A 212 35.28 9.76 22.36
C ALA A 212 35.36 11.23 22.81
N GLU A 213 34.77 11.51 23.96
CA GLU A 213 35.10 12.70 24.76
C GLU A 213 36.27 12.37 25.68
#